data_AF-A0A3N5N8I3-F1
#
_entry.id   AF-A0A3N5N8I3-F1
#
_cell.length_a   1.000
_cell.length_b   1.000
_cell.length_c   1.000
_cell.angle_alpha   90.00
_cell.angle_beta   90.00
_cell.angle_gamma   90.00
#
_symmetry.space_group_name_H-M   'P 1'
#
loop_
_entity.id
_entity.type
_entity.pdbx_description
1 polymer ?
#
loop_
_entity_poly.entity_id
_entity_poly.type
_entity_poly.pdbx_seq_one_letter_code
_entity_poly.pdbx_strand_id
1 'polypeptide(L)'
;MPRTSLRHGLAGAAVALSGFIVAGPSVHAQQGYPSKPIRMIVGVAPGGATDILARAVGTYLADTFKSQVVVENRPGANHIIGGELTAKSPRDGYTLQMIPEGFVINASVYAKLPFDPLRDFSPVALVANVPNVMVVHPSLPARSVKSFIELARKRPGELSYGSSSVGSPSHMSGELLKAMAKVDYVHVPYKGQSLALVDLMGGHIQFLFPSIPSSVAHIRSQRIVPLGVTTRSRAGALPEVPTIAESGM
;
A
#
# COMPACT_ATOMS: atom_id res chain seq x y z
N MET A 1 86.84 -57.86 16.05
CA MET A 1 87.73 -57.05 15.18
C MET A 1 87.21 -57.14 13.75
N PRO A 2 87.21 -56.09 12.92
CA PRO A 2 87.47 -54.65 13.14
C PRO A 2 86.16 -53.82 12.91
N ARG A 3 86.02 -52.51 13.05
CA ARG A 3 86.86 -51.37 13.44
C ARG A 3 85.88 -50.24 13.83
N THR A 4 86.14 -49.63 14.97
CA THR A 4 85.72 -48.29 15.38
C THR A 4 86.00 -47.22 14.31
N SER A 5 85.09 -46.26 14.13
CA SER A 5 85.43 -44.83 14.13
C SER A 5 84.18 -43.93 14.13
N LEU A 6 83.93 -43.31 15.29
CA LEU A 6 83.25 -42.02 15.39
C LEU A 6 84.09 -40.96 14.66
N ARG A 7 83.47 -40.14 13.80
CA ARG A 7 83.95 -38.78 13.51
C ARG A 7 82.75 -37.84 13.43
N HIS A 8 82.78 -36.86 14.32
CA HIS A 8 81.88 -35.72 14.39
C HIS A 8 82.20 -34.76 13.24
N GLY A 9 81.16 -34.20 12.62
CA GLY A 9 81.24 -33.10 11.66
C GLY A 9 80.02 -32.20 11.82
N LEU A 10 80.26 -31.03 12.38
CA LEU A 10 79.29 -29.99 12.73
C LEU A 10 78.66 -29.30 11.50
N ALA A 11 77.55 -28.63 11.80
CA ALA A 11 77.05 -27.38 11.19
C ALA A 11 76.14 -27.48 9.96
N GLY A 12 74.88 -27.12 10.18
CA GLY A 12 73.90 -26.85 9.14
C GLY A 12 72.47 -26.77 9.68
N ALA A 13 72.25 -26.01 10.76
CA ALA A 13 70.92 -25.74 11.28
C ALA A 13 70.14 -24.86 10.27
N ALA A 14 69.43 -25.51 9.34
CA ALA A 14 68.41 -24.85 8.54
C ALA A 14 67.20 -24.59 9.44
N VAL A 15 67.14 -23.40 10.01
CA VAL A 15 65.95 -22.88 10.70
C VAL A 15 64.85 -22.75 9.64
N ALA A 16 63.99 -23.76 9.57
CA ALA A 16 62.71 -23.67 8.88
C ALA A 16 61.87 -22.63 9.62
N LEU A 17 61.85 -21.40 9.11
CA LEU A 17 60.94 -20.36 9.56
C LEU A 17 59.54 -20.71 9.03
N SER A 18 58.89 -21.68 9.67
CA SER A 18 57.48 -21.97 9.46
C SER A 18 56.69 -20.76 9.92
N GLY A 19 56.34 -19.89 8.96
CA GLY A 19 55.49 -18.74 9.18
C GLY A 19 54.17 -19.20 9.80
N PHE A 20 54.01 -18.96 11.09
CA PHE A 20 52.71 -18.97 11.75
C PHE A 20 51.87 -17.87 11.10
N ILE A 21 51.08 -18.24 10.09
CA ILE A 21 49.96 -17.41 9.64
C ILE A 21 49.00 -17.40 10.82
N VAL A 22 49.09 -16.35 11.63
CA VAL A 22 48.05 -16.00 12.59
C VAL A 22 46.82 -15.68 11.75
N ALA A 23 45.96 -16.68 11.58
CA ALA A 23 44.61 -16.49 11.08
C ALA A 23 43.87 -15.65 12.12
N GLY A 24 43.98 -14.33 12.01
CA GLY A 24 43.18 -13.40 12.78
C GLY A 24 41.70 -13.70 12.55
N PRO A 25 40.83 -13.46 13.54
CA PRO A 25 39.40 -13.66 13.37
C PRO A 25 38.96 -12.89 12.12
N SER A 26 38.44 -13.62 11.14
CA SER A 26 37.84 -13.02 9.96
C SER A 26 36.67 -12.18 10.47
N VAL A 27 36.88 -10.86 10.57
CA VAL A 27 35.81 -9.90 10.76
C VAL A 27 34.91 -10.08 9.55
N HIS A 28 33.89 -10.93 9.69
CA HIS A 28 32.77 -10.93 8.77
C HIS A 28 32.14 -9.56 8.94
N ALA A 29 32.49 -8.63 8.05
CA ALA A 29 31.71 -7.43 7.85
C ALA A 29 30.26 -7.90 7.73
N GLN A 30 29.39 -7.46 8.64
CA GLN A 30 27.95 -7.64 8.45
C GLN A 30 27.69 -7.19 7.02
N GLN A 31 27.20 -8.09 6.16
CA GLN A 31 26.76 -7.65 4.85
C GLN A 31 25.77 -6.53 5.09
N GLY A 32 26.05 -5.35 4.52
CA GLY A 32 25.24 -4.17 4.73
C GLY A 32 23.78 -4.51 4.43
N TYR A 33 22.86 -3.98 5.24
CA TYR A 33 21.45 -4.08 4.91
C TYR A 33 21.18 -3.24 3.65
N PRO A 34 20.39 -3.75 2.69
CA PRO A 34 19.86 -5.11 2.58
C PRO A 34 20.82 -6.08 1.86
N SER A 35 20.92 -7.31 2.38
CA SER A 35 21.69 -8.43 1.80
C SER A 35 20.84 -9.47 1.04
N LYS A 36 19.52 -9.29 0.99
CA LYS A 36 18.54 -10.12 0.27
C LYS A 36 17.36 -9.24 -0.18
N PRO A 37 16.52 -9.68 -1.14
CA PRO A 37 15.36 -8.91 -1.57
C PRO A 37 14.43 -8.52 -0.42
N ILE A 38 13.88 -7.30 -0.49
CA ILE A 38 12.86 -6.81 0.43
C ILE A 38 11.49 -7.16 -0.14
N ARG A 39 10.58 -7.64 0.71
CA ARG A 39 9.18 -7.91 0.36
C ARG A 39 8.33 -6.75 0.86
N MET A 40 7.51 -6.17 -0.02
CA MET A 40 6.55 -5.13 0.32
C MET A 40 5.12 -5.66 0.15
N ILE A 41 4.43 -5.89 1.25
CA ILE A 41 3.07 -6.42 1.27
C ILE A 41 2.05 -5.31 1.03
N VAL A 42 1.09 -5.57 0.13
CA VAL A 42 -0.02 -4.67 -0.20
C VAL A 42 -1.35 -5.38 0.03
N GLY A 43 -2.18 -4.85 0.93
CA GLY A 43 -3.43 -5.49 1.36
C GLY A 43 -4.64 -5.36 0.42
N VAL A 44 -4.45 -4.95 -0.84
CA VAL A 44 -5.50 -4.75 -1.86
C VAL A 44 -5.10 -5.37 -3.20
N ALA A 45 -6.09 -5.59 -4.07
CA ALA A 45 -5.87 -6.05 -5.43
C ALA A 45 -4.98 -5.07 -6.23
N PRO A 46 -4.25 -5.57 -7.25
CA PRO A 46 -3.44 -4.72 -8.13
C PRO A 46 -4.24 -3.58 -8.77
N GLY A 47 -3.56 -2.45 -9.04
CA GLY A 47 -4.15 -1.28 -9.69
C GLY A 47 -4.93 -0.32 -8.78
N GLY A 48 -5.04 -0.61 -7.48
CA GLY A 48 -5.48 0.37 -6.49
C GLY A 48 -4.37 1.36 -6.11
N ALA A 49 -4.70 2.49 -5.47
CA ALA A 49 -3.70 3.51 -5.10
C ALA A 49 -2.56 2.96 -4.22
N THR A 50 -2.87 2.09 -3.25
CA THR A 50 -1.83 1.46 -2.39
C THR A 50 -0.84 0.64 -3.22
N ASP A 51 -1.30 -0.08 -4.24
CA ASP A 51 -0.43 -0.87 -5.14
C ASP A 51 0.41 0.05 -6.03
N ILE A 52 -0.21 1.09 -6.61
CA ILE A 52 0.49 2.09 -7.45
C ILE A 52 1.63 2.75 -6.66
N LEU A 53 1.34 3.21 -5.44
CA LEU A 53 2.35 3.82 -4.58
C LEU A 53 3.41 2.80 -4.12
N ALA A 54 3.02 1.58 -3.78
CA ALA A 54 3.96 0.53 -3.38
C ALA A 54 4.95 0.20 -4.49
N ARG A 55 4.49 0.13 -5.74
CA ARG A 55 5.37 -0.09 -6.90
C ARG A 55 6.29 1.09 -7.14
N ALA A 56 5.79 2.33 -7.05
CA ALA A 56 6.63 3.52 -7.19
C ALA A 56 7.72 3.61 -6.11
N VAL A 57 7.35 3.39 -4.84
CA VAL A 57 8.31 3.36 -3.73
C VAL A 57 9.26 2.19 -3.87
N GLY A 58 8.77 1.01 -4.24
CA GLY A 58 9.57 -0.19 -4.43
C GLY A 58 10.66 0.00 -5.48
N THR A 59 10.35 0.63 -6.62
CA THR A 59 11.36 0.99 -7.63
C THR A 59 12.42 1.92 -7.05
N TYR A 60 12.02 2.98 -6.35
CA TYR A 60 12.96 3.94 -5.77
C TYR A 60 13.87 3.30 -4.71
N LEU A 61 13.31 2.46 -3.83
CA LEU A 61 14.06 1.72 -2.83
C LEU A 61 15.02 0.71 -3.48
N ALA A 62 14.61 0.06 -4.57
CA ALA A 62 15.47 -0.87 -5.28
C ALA A 62 16.69 -0.16 -5.89
N ASP A 63 16.48 1.03 -6.46
CA ASP A 63 17.56 1.86 -6.98
C ASP A 63 18.48 2.40 -5.89
N THR A 64 17.93 2.73 -4.72
CA THR A 64 18.69 3.28 -3.58
C THR A 64 19.53 2.20 -2.90
N PHE A 65 18.93 1.05 -2.60
CA PHE A 65 19.60 -0.04 -1.89
C PHE A 65 20.36 -0.99 -2.80
N LYS A 66 20.25 -0.83 -4.13
CA LYS A 66 20.81 -1.76 -5.12
C LYS A 66 20.39 -3.22 -4.85
N SER A 67 19.15 -3.38 -4.37
CA SER A 67 18.57 -4.67 -3.99
C SER A 67 17.11 -4.72 -4.41
N GLN A 68 16.64 -5.88 -4.84
CA GLN A 68 15.27 -6.02 -5.35
C GLN A 68 14.22 -5.74 -4.25
N VAL A 69 13.17 -5.01 -4.61
CA VAL A 69 11.96 -4.87 -3.80
C VAL A 69 10.79 -5.55 -4.52
N VAL A 70 10.22 -6.58 -3.91
CA VAL A 70 9.12 -7.37 -4.47
C VAL A 70 7.80 -6.91 -3.87
N VAL A 71 6.91 -6.34 -4.69
CA VAL A 71 5.56 -5.96 -4.27
C VAL A 71 4.62 -7.16 -4.37
N GLU A 72 4.05 -7.58 -3.23
CA GLU A 72 3.11 -8.71 -3.14
C GLU A 72 1.71 -8.25 -2.72
N ASN A 73 0.72 -8.43 -3.59
CA ASN A 73 -0.67 -8.15 -3.28
C ASN A 73 -1.31 -9.34 -2.50
N ARG A 74 -1.76 -9.08 -1.28
CA ARG A 74 -2.47 -10.01 -0.39
C ARG A 74 -3.84 -9.41 0.01
N PRO A 75 -4.80 -9.34 -0.93
CA PRO A 75 -6.07 -8.67 -0.70
C PRO A 75 -6.98 -9.42 0.27
N GLY A 76 -7.81 -8.67 1.00
CA GLY A 76 -8.95 -9.19 1.74
C GLY A 76 -9.12 -8.53 3.11
N ALA A 77 -10.36 -8.60 3.61
CA ALA A 77 -10.76 -8.08 4.93
C ALA A 77 -10.22 -6.67 5.21
N ASN A 78 -10.35 -5.75 4.23
CA ASN A 78 -9.88 -4.36 4.34
C ASN A 78 -8.41 -4.22 4.82
N HIS A 79 -7.47 -4.95 4.21
CA HIS A 79 -6.04 -5.02 4.56
C HIS A 79 -5.66 -5.92 5.74
N ILE A 80 -6.61 -6.54 6.44
CA ILE A 80 -6.31 -7.41 7.59
C ILE A 80 -5.42 -8.60 7.17
N ILE A 81 -5.67 -9.23 6.03
CA ILE A 81 -4.86 -10.39 5.59
C ILE A 81 -3.40 -10.01 5.36
N GLY A 82 -3.15 -8.90 4.66
CA GLY A 82 -1.79 -8.38 4.46
C GLY A 82 -1.14 -7.91 5.76
N GLY A 83 -1.93 -7.33 6.67
CA GLY A 83 -1.52 -6.93 8.02
C GLY A 83 -1.04 -8.10 8.86
N GLU A 84 -1.85 -9.15 8.94
CA GLU A 84 -1.53 -10.36 9.71
C GLU A 84 -0.25 -11.03 9.20
N LEU A 85 -0.10 -11.14 7.88
CA LEU A 85 1.10 -11.69 7.26
C LEU A 85 2.35 -10.87 7.64
N THR A 86 2.23 -9.55 7.65
CA THR A 86 3.33 -8.65 8.00
C THR A 86 3.66 -8.74 9.49
N ALA A 87 2.66 -8.68 10.38
CA ALA A 87 2.84 -8.76 11.83
C ALA A 87 3.53 -10.06 12.27
N LYS A 88 3.25 -11.17 11.56
CA LYS A 88 3.83 -12.49 11.82
C LYS A 88 5.19 -12.72 11.13
N SER A 89 5.66 -11.78 10.32
CA SER A 89 6.94 -11.92 9.62
C SER A 89 8.12 -11.66 10.56
N PRO A 90 9.33 -12.16 10.22
CA PRO A 90 10.54 -11.84 10.98
C PRO A 90 10.74 -10.32 11.09
N ARG A 91 11.12 -9.85 12.29
CA ARG A 91 11.41 -8.44 12.58
C ARG A 91 12.83 -8.06 12.13
N ASP A 92 13.18 -8.39 10.89
CA ASP A 92 14.53 -8.27 10.33
C ASP A 92 14.66 -7.15 9.29
N GLY A 93 13.59 -6.39 9.05
CA GLY A 93 13.55 -5.27 8.10
C GLY A 93 13.23 -5.67 6.65
N TYR A 94 13.22 -6.96 6.31
CA TYR A 94 13.00 -7.41 4.92
C TYR A 94 11.53 -7.61 4.55
N THR A 95 10.60 -7.43 5.50
CA THR A 95 9.17 -7.38 5.22
C THR A 95 8.62 -6.02 5.61
N LEU A 96 8.20 -5.26 4.61
CA LEU A 96 7.53 -3.98 4.75
C LEU A 96 6.05 -4.14 4.38
N GLN A 97 5.21 -3.27 4.91
CA GLN A 97 3.82 -3.17 4.49
C GLN A 97 3.49 -1.75 4.06
N MET A 98 2.85 -1.62 2.89
CA MET A 98 2.22 -0.36 2.51
C MET A 98 0.85 -0.29 3.19
N ILE A 99 0.74 0.58 4.19
CA ILE A 99 -0.44 0.72 5.04
C ILE A 99 -1.27 1.92 4.58
N PRO A 100 -2.53 1.74 4.14
CA PRO A 100 -3.47 2.83 3.93
C PRO A 100 -4.36 3.04 5.16
N GLU A 101 -5.21 4.06 5.12
CA GLU A 101 -6.06 4.50 6.23
C GLU A 101 -7.03 3.40 6.68
N GLY A 102 -7.53 2.57 5.74
CA GLY A 102 -8.43 1.45 6.03
C GLY A 102 -7.87 0.46 7.05
N PHE A 103 -6.54 0.28 7.07
CA PHE A 103 -5.88 -0.57 8.05
C PHE A 103 -6.08 -0.09 9.49
N VAL A 104 -6.02 1.23 9.71
CA VAL A 104 -6.21 1.83 11.04
C VAL A 104 -7.69 1.88 11.42
N ILE A 105 -8.57 2.15 10.45
CA ILE A 105 -10.03 2.14 10.65
C ILE A 105 -10.52 0.79 11.15
N ASN A 106 -9.89 -0.32 10.72
CA ASN A 106 -10.27 -1.67 11.12
C ASN A 106 -10.36 -1.86 12.64
N ALA A 107 -9.51 -1.19 13.42
CA ALA A 107 -9.51 -1.29 14.87
C ALA A 107 -10.82 -0.79 15.51
N SER A 108 -11.55 0.09 14.81
CA SER A 108 -12.82 0.65 15.27
C SER A 108 -14.05 -0.10 14.75
N VAL A 109 -13.91 -0.89 13.68
CA VAL A 109 -15.06 -1.54 13.00
C VAL A 109 -15.07 -3.07 13.12
N TYR A 110 -13.93 -3.70 13.41
CA TYR A 110 -13.86 -5.13 13.72
C TYR A 110 -13.69 -5.34 15.21
N ALA A 111 -14.54 -6.19 15.80
CA ALA A 111 -14.49 -6.49 17.23
C ALA A 111 -13.16 -7.14 17.67
N LYS A 112 -12.49 -7.86 16.76
CA LYS A 112 -11.20 -8.49 17.01
C LYS A 112 -10.34 -8.45 15.75
N LEU A 113 -9.10 -8.02 15.91
CA LEU A 113 -8.06 -8.10 14.89
C LEU A 113 -7.03 -9.19 15.24
N PRO A 114 -6.39 -9.80 14.23
CA PRO A 114 -5.32 -10.78 14.46
C PRO A 114 -3.96 -10.13 14.81
N PHE A 115 -3.91 -8.81 14.98
CA PHE A 115 -2.75 -8.00 15.35
C PHE A 115 -3.21 -6.72 16.05
N ASP A 116 -2.29 -6.08 16.77
CA ASP A 116 -2.43 -4.73 17.31
C ASP A 116 -1.76 -3.73 16.34
N PRO A 117 -2.52 -2.80 15.71
CA PRO A 117 -1.98 -1.89 14.69
C PRO A 117 -0.98 -0.86 15.25
N LEU A 118 -0.93 -0.66 16.57
CA LEU A 118 -0.01 0.28 17.22
C LEU A 118 1.20 -0.43 17.84
N ARG A 119 1.05 -1.67 18.31
CA ARG A 119 2.12 -2.42 19.00
C ARG A 119 2.91 -3.36 18.08
N ASP A 120 2.26 -3.94 17.09
CA ASP A 120 2.88 -4.98 16.26
C ASP A 120 3.63 -4.42 15.03
N PHE A 121 3.60 -3.09 14.82
CA PHE A 121 4.18 -2.41 13.66
C PHE A 121 5.09 -1.26 14.08
N SER A 122 6.19 -1.08 13.37
CA SER A 122 7.05 0.10 13.49
C SER A 122 6.80 1.06 12.33
N PRO A 123 6.38 2.32 12.58
CA PRO A 123 6.17 3.29 11.51
C PRO A 123 7.52 3.67 10.88
N VAL A 124 7.58 3.60 9.54
CA VAL A 124 8.79 3.96 8.78
C VAL A 124 8.68 5.38 8.23
N ALA A 125 7.67 5.65 7.41
CA ALA A 125 7.44 6.95 6.80
C ALA A 125 5.99 7.10 6.32
N LEU A 126 5.49 8.34 6.31
CA LEU A 126 4.29 8.69 5.55
C LEU A 126 4.68 8.86 4.07
N VAL A 127 4.12 8.03 3.20
CA VAL A 127 4.47 8.03 1.77
C VAL A 127 3.72 9.10 0.98
N ALA A 128 2.41 9.24 1.23
CA ALA A 128 1.57 10.19 0.52
C ALA A 128 0.27 10.44 1.28
N ASN A 129 -0.33 11.62 1.06
CA ASN A 129 -1.74 11.87 1.35
C ASN A 129 -2.54 11.69 0.06
N VAL A 130 -3.49 10.76 0.04
CA VAL A 130 -4.22 10.39 -1.16
C VAL A 130 -5.68 10.83 -1.04
N PRO A 131 -6.06 11.97 -1.64
CA PRO A 131 -7.43 12.45 -1.56
C PRO A 131 -8.39 11.58 -2.36
N ASN A 132 -9.65 11.56 -1.92
CA ASN A 132 -10.73 10.95 -2.68
C ASN A 132 -11.46 11.96 -3.57
N VAL A 133 -12.13 11.45 -4.60
CA VAL A 133 -13.00 12.22 -5.50
C VAL A 133 -14.30 11.46 -5.69
N MET A 134 -15.44 12.13 -5.54
CA MET A 134 -16.74 11.61 -5.92
C MET A 134 -16.82 11.58 -7.44
N VAL A 135 -17.12 10.42 -8.02
CA VAL A 135 -17.30 10.25 -9.46
C VAL A 135 -18.59 9.48 -9.74
N VAL A 136 -19.21 9.77 -10.89
CA VAL A 136 -20.45 9.12 -11.35
C VAL A 136 -20.27 8.52 -12.73
N HIS A 137 -21.12 7.55 -13.08
CA HIS A 137 -21.23 7.05 -14.44
C HIS A 137 -21.77 8.15 -15.37
N PRO A 138 -21.27 8.31 -16.62
CA PRO A 138 -21.67 9.40 -17.51
C PRO A 138 -23.17 9.47 -17.84
N SER A 139 -23.89 8.35 -17.81
CA SER A 139 -25.34 8.30 -18.06
C SER A 139 -26.18 8.87 -16.91
N LEU A 140 -25.60 9.04 -15.72
CA LEU A 140 -26.31 9.61 -14.59
C LEU A 140 -26.50 11.12 -14.85
N PRO A 141 -27.71 11.68 -14.76
CA PRO A 141 -27.97 13.10 -15.00
C PRO A 141 -27.57 13.98 -13.79
N ALA A 142 -26.35 13.77 -13.29
CA ALA A 142 -25.74 14.55 -12.22
C ALA A 142 -24.43 15.16 -12.72
N ARG A 143 -24.27 16.47 -12.57
CA ARG A 143 -23.07 17.23 -12.98
C ARG A 143 -22.48 18.07 -11.84
N SER A 144 -23.03 17.90 -10.64
CA SER A 144 -22.57 18.50 -9.40
C SER A 144 -23.02 17.65 -8.23
N VAL A 145 -22.37 17.80 -7.06
CA VAL A 145 -22.82 17.14 -5.83
C VAL A 145 -24.27 17.51 -5.50
N LYS A 146 -24.66 18.77 -5.70
CA LYS A 146 -26.05 19.23 -5.50
C LYS A 146 -27.05 18.50 -6.38
N SER A 147 -26.81 18.43 -7.69
CA SER A 147 -27.70 17.72 -8.63
C SER A 147 -27.74 16.22 -8.36
N PHE A 148 -26.63 15.63 -7.91
CA PHE A 148 -26.60 14.26 -7.42
C PHE A 148 -27.51 14.05 -6.20
N ILE A 149 -27.40 14.91 -5.18
CA ILE A 149 -28.23 14.81 -3.96
C ILE A 149 -29.71 14.94 -4.30
N GLU A 150 -30.07 15.90 -5.16
CA GLU A 150 -31.44 16.07 -5.65
C GLU A 150 -31.96 14.82 -6.38
N LEU A 151 -31.11 14.19 -7.20
CA LEU A 151 -31.43 12.95 -7.89
C LEU A 151 -31.62 11.78 -6.91
N ALA A 152 -30.70 11.63 -5.95
CA ALA A 152 -30.76 10.57 -4.94
C ALA A 152 -32.00 10.69 -4.04
N ARG A 153 -32.44 11.91 -3.71
CA ARG A 153 -33.69 12.16 -2.97
C ARG A 153 -34.94 11.71 -3.74
N LYS A 154 -34.92 11.84 -5.07
CA LYS A 154 -36.04 11.44 -5.94
C LYS A 154 -36.08 9.92 -6.17
N ARG A 155 -34.98 9.21 -5.91
CA ARG A 155 -34.79 7.79 -6.21
C ARG A 155 -34.20 7.04 -5.01
N PRO A 156 -34.88 7.07 -3.84
CA PRO A 156 -34.34 6.47 -2.61
C PRO A 156 -34.14 4.96 -2.80
N GLY A 157 -32.92 4.48 -2.53
CA GLY A 157 -32.58 3.06 -2.61
C GLY A 157 -32.36 2.51 -4.02
N GLU A 158 -32.58 3.30 -5.08
CA GLU A 158 -32.38 2.86 -6.46
C GLU A 158 -30.93 3.04 -6.95
N LEU A 159 -30.22 4.03 -6.40
CA LEU A 159 -28.81 4.24 -6.74
C LEU A 159 -27.94 3.29 -5.93
N SER A 160 -26.87 2.80 -6.54
CA SER A 160 -25.84 1.98 -5.88
C SER A 160 -24.46 2.61 -6.02
N TYR A 161 -23.61 2.36 -5.02
CA TYR A 161 -22.24 2.87 -5.00
C TYR A 161 -21.22 1.82 -4.61
N GLY A 162 -20.05 1.91 -5.24
CA GLY A 162 -18.93 1.01 -5.00
C GLY A 162 -17.97 1.53 -3.93
N SER A 163 -17.33 0.59 -3.23
CA SER A 163 -16.17 0.88 -2.37
C SER A 163 -15.07 -0.16 -2.54
N SER A 164 -13.84 0.15 -2.15
CA SER A 164 -12.74 -0.83 -2.19
C SER A 164 -12.85 -1.94 -1.15
N SER A 165 -13.67 -1.75 -0.12
CA SER A 165 -13.95 -2.68 0.99
C SER A 165 -14.86 -2.01 2.02
N VAL A 166 -15.58 -2.82 2.82
CA VAL A 166 -16.24 -2.34 4.04
C VAL A 166 -15.19 -1.76 4.98
N GLY A 167 -15.44 -0.55 5.46
CA GLY A 167 -14.52 0.21 6.34
C GLY A 167 -13.41 0.97 5.61
N SER A 168 -13.37 0.95 4.27
CA SER A 168 -12.43 1.78 3.51
C SER A 168 -12.78 3.27 3.55
N PRO A 169 -11.84 4.17 3.26
CA PRO A 169 -12.13 5.59 3.06
C PRO A 169 -13.24 5.86 2.04
N SER A 170 -13.32 5.05 0.97
CA SER A 170 -14.38 5.16 -0.03
C SER A 170 -15.77 4.75 0.52
N HIS A 171 -15.82 3.73 1.37
CA HIS A 171 -17.04 3.36 2.10
C HIS A 171 -17.46 4.46 3.08
N MET A 172 -16.52 4.95 3.90
CA MET A 172 -16.78 6.03 4.86
C MET A 172 -17.24 7.32 4.18
N SER A 173 -16.68 7.65 3.01
CA SER A 173 -17.10 8.83 2.23
C SER A 173 -18.55 8.68 1.72
N GLY A 174 -18.92 7.48 1.26
CA GLY A 174 -20.28 7.16 0.86
C GLY A 174 -21.26 7.24 2.03
N GLU A 175 -20.96 6.60 3.15
CA GLU A 175 -21.85 6.64 4.33
C GLU A 175 -21.95 8.04 4.95
N LEU A 176 -20.86 8.81 4.96
CA LEU A 176 -20.86 10.19 5.44
C LEU A 176 -21.75 11.08 4.57
N LEU A 177 -21.64 10.99 3.24
CA LEU A 177 -22.52 11.73 2.33
C LEU A 177 -23.99 11.33 2.55
N LYS A 178 -24.26 10.03 2.74
CA LYS A 178 -25.61 9.49 2.99
C LYS A 178 -26.23 10.14 4.22
N ALA A 179 -25.48 10.14 5.32
CA ALA A 179 -25.89 10.72 6.59
C ALA A 179 -26.09 12.24 6.54
N MET A 180 -25.13 12.97 5.96
CA MET A 180 -25.19 14.44 5.90
C MET A 180 -26.29 14.94 4.95
N ALA A 181 -26.43 14.33 3.78
CA ALA A 181 -27.39 14.76 2.77
C ALA A 181 -28.82 14.22 3.01
N LYS A 182 -28.97 13.27 3.94
CA LYS A 182 -30.20 12.54 4.25
C LYS A 182 -30.82 11.91 3.00
N VAL A 183 -30.00 11.14 2.29
CA VAL A 183 -30.40 10.41 1.07
C VAL A 183 -30.22 8.91 1.29
N ASP A 184 -30.80 8.11 0.41
CA ASP A 184 -30.68 6.65 0.49
C ASP A 184 -30.18 6.06 -0.83
N TYR A 185 -29.19 5.17 -0.71
CA TYR A 185 -28.57 4.40 -1.78
C TYR A 185 -27.90 3.15 -1.20
N VAL A 186 -27.65 2.18 -2.07
CA VAL A 186 -27.15 0.84 -1.72
C VAL A 186 -25.63 0.78 -1.84
N HIS A 187 -24.97 0.27 -0.81
CA HIS A 187 -23.52 0.02 -0.82
C HIS A 187 -23.19 -1.34 -1.44
N VAL A 188 -22.21 -1.35 -2.35
CA VAL A 188 -21.64 -2.55 -2.96
C VAL A 188 -20.14 -2.63 -2.63
N PRO A 189 -19.71 -3.56 -1.76
CA PRO A 189 -18.30 -3.72 -1.42
C PRO A 189 -17.55 -4.56 -2.45
N TYR A 190 -16.36 -4.09 -2.87
CA TYR A 190 -15.45 -4.83 -3.75
C TYR A 190 -14.19 -5.27 -2.98
N LYS A 191 -13.33 -6.05 -3.63
CA LYS A 191 -12.00 -6.46 -3.12
C LYS A 191 -10.88 -5.52 -3.58
N GLY A 192 -11.19 -4.25 -3.77
CA GLY A 192 -10.28 -3.24 -4.29
C GLY A 192 -11.00 -2.23 -5.20
N GLN A 193 -10.43 -1.04 -5.31
CA GLN A 193 -11.02 0.06 -6.06
C GLN A 193 -11.00 -0.16 -7.57
N SER A 194 -10.01 -0.91 -8.10
CA SER A 194 -9.92 -1.24 -9.52
C SER A 194 -11.15 -2.00 -10.02
N LEU A 195 -11.66 -2.96 -9.24
CA LEU A 195 -12.87 -3.70 -9.58
C LEU A 195 -14.12 -2.80 -9.57
N ALA A 196 -14.25 -1.94 -8.55
CA ALA A 196 -15.37 -0.99 -8.48
C ALA A 196 -15.37 0.01 -9.66
N LEU A 197 -14.18 0.46 -10.11
CA LEU A 197 -14.04 1.34 -11.26
C LEU A 197 -14.48 0.67 -12.56
N VAL A 198 -14.19 -0.62 -12.75
CA VAL A 198 -14.69 -1.39 -13.91
C VAL A 198 -16.22 -1.41 -13.90
N ASP A 199 -16.84 -1.75 -12.78
CA ASP A 199 -18.30 -1.80 -12.67
C ASP A 199 -18.96 -0.44 -12.84
N LEU A 200 -18.33 0.63 -12.35
CA LEU A 200 -18.81 1.99 -12.62
C LEU A 200 -18.78 2.31 -14.10
N MET A 201 -17.66 2.03 -14.78
CA MET A 201 -17.53 2.28 -16.22
C MET A 201 -18.47 1.41 -17.06
N GLY A 202 -18.80 0.21 -16.58
CA GLY A 202 -19.83 -0.66 -17.16
C GLY A 202 -21.27 -0.25 -16.85
N GLY A 203 -21.48 0.71 -15.94
CA GLY A 203 -22.80 1.18 -15.53
C GLY A 203 -23.53 0.25 -14.54
N HIS A 204 -22.84 -0.72 -13.95
CA HIS A 204 -23.40 -1.64 -12.94
C HIS A 204 -23.64 -0.95 -11.60
N ILE A 205 -22.84 0.06 -11.28
CA ILE A 205 -23.04 0.98 -10.15
C ILE A 205 -23.10 2.42 -10.65
N GLN A 206 -23.72 3.33 -9.88
CA GLN A 206 -23.97 4.71 -10.35
C GLN A 206 -22.88 5.70 -9.95
N PHE A 207 -22.22 5.47 -8.81
CA PHE A 207 -21.15 6.35 -8.33
C PHE A 207 -20.15 5.62 -7.41
N LEU A 208 -19.00 6.23 -7.17
CA LEU A 208 -18.10 5.83 -6.09
C LEU A 208 -17.21 7.00 -5.64
N PHE A 209 -16.39 6.76 -4.63
CA PHE A 209 -15.36 7.69 -4.16
C PHE A 209 -13.94 7.17 -4.45
N PRO A 210 -13.43 7.39 -5.69
CA PRO A 210 -12.07 7.32 -6.13
C PRO A 210 -11.01 7.66 -5.14
N SER A 211 -9.89 6.97 -5.05
CA SER A 211 -8.64 7.71 -4.82
C SER A 211 -8.27 8.40 -6.13
N ILE A 212 -7.85 9.67 -6.10
CA ILE A 212 -7.51 10.41 -7.34
C ILE A 212 -6.49 9.64 -8.22
N PRO A 213 -5.39 9.07 -7.68
CA PRO A 213 -4.43 8.32 -8.50
C PRO A 213 -5.05 7.16 -9.28
N SER A 214 -6.06 6.48 -8.72
CA SER A 214 -6.73 5.36 -9.39
C SER A 214 -7.72 5.80 -10.49
N SER A 215 -8.28 7.00 -10.38
CA SER A 215 -9.39 7.45 -11.23
C SER A 215 -9.02 8.55 -12.22
N VAL A 216 -7.91 9.26 -12.00
CA VAL A 216 -7.55 10.45 -12.79
C VAL A 216 -7.45 10.17 -14.29
N ALA A 217 -6.92 9.02 -14.68
CA ALA A 217 -6.85 8.63 -16.09
C ALA A 217 -8.24 8.41 -16.70
N HIS A 218 -9.16 7.80 -15.96
CA HIS A 218 -10.54 7.56 -16.40
C HIS A 218 -11.38 8.85 -16.44
N ILE A 219 -11.13 9.78 -15.50
CA ILE A 219 -11.71 11.13 -15.50
C ILE A 219 -11.26 11.89 -16.75
N ARG A 220 -9.95 11.94 -17.01
CA ARG A 220 -9.37 12.65 -18.17
C ARG A 220 -9.84 12.06 -19.50
N SER A 221 -10.03 10.74 -19.57
CA SER A 221 -10.60 10.07 -20.74
C SER A 221 -12.13 10.13 -20.79
N GLN A 222 -12.78 10.90 -19.91
CA GLN A 222 -14.24 11.07 -19.83
C GLN A 222 -15.05 9.76 -19.70
N ARG A 223 -14.43 8.68 -19.22
CA ARG A 223 -15.12 7.41 -18.97
C ARG A 223 -15.97 7.45 -17.70
N ILE A 224 -15.66 8.38 -16.80
CA ILE A 224 -16.39 8.68 -15.57
C ILE A 224 -16.37 10.20 -15.35
N VAL A 225 -17.36 10.72 -14.63
CA VAL A 225 -17.53 12.17 -14.42
C VAL A 225 -17.23 12.52 -12.96
N PRO A 226 -16.24 13.38 -12.66
CA PRO A 226 -15.99 13.83 -11.29
C PRO A 226 -17.01 14.89 -10.87
N LEU A 227 -17.50 14.80 -9.63
CA LEU A 227 -18.45 15.75 -9.04
C LEU A 227 -17.82 16.61 -7.94
N GLY A 228 -16.90 16.05 -7.15
CA GLY A 228 -16.25 16.82 -6.10
C GLY A 228 -15.14 16.05 -5.38
N VAL A 229 -14.07 16.72 -4.98
CA VAL A 229 -12.99 16.14 -4.16
C VAL A 229 -13.35 16.20 -2.67
N THR A 230 -12.86 15.24 -1.89
CA THR A 230 -13.16 15.14 -0.44
C THR A 230 -12.23 15.99 0.43
N THR A 231 -11.31 16.75 -0.17
CA THR A 231 -10.35 17.61 0.52
C THR A 231 -10.93 18.97 0.88
N ARG A 232 -10.27 19.68 1.82
CA ARG A 232 -10.64 21.05 2.20
C ARG A 232 -10.42 22.08 1.09
N SER A 233 -9.45 21.83 0.22
CA SER A 233 -9.15 22.62 -0.97
C SER A 233 -9.14 21.71 -2.20
N ARG A 234 -9.27 22.29 -3.39
CA ARG A 234 -9.21 21.53 -4.64
C ARG A 234 -7.89 20.78 -4.76
N ALA A 235 -7.93 19.58 -5.33
CA ALA A 235 -6.74 18.77 -5.51
C ALA A 235 -5.94 19.29 -6.71
N GLY A 236 -4.61 19.45 -6.56
CA GLY A 236 -3.76 19.92 -7.66
C GLY A 236 -3.78 19.02 -8.90
N ALA A 237 -4.14 17.75 -8.76
CA ALA A 237 -4.30 16.82 -9.88
C ALA A 237 -5.62 17.00 -10.67
N LEU A 238 -6.61 17.67 -10.07
CA LEU A 238 -7.96 17.94 -10.61
C LEU A 238 -8.42 19.36 -10.19
N PRO A 239 -7.69 20.44 -10.57
CA PRO A 239 -7.99 21.80 -10.14
C PRO A 239 -9.36 22.32 -10.60
N GLU A 240 -9.90 21.75 -11.67
CA GLU A 240 -11.22 22.04 -12.20
C GLU A 240 -12.37 21.46 -11.35
N VAL A 241 -12.10 20.42 -10.55
CA VAL A 241 -13.11 19.75 -9.74
C VAL A 241 -13.25 20.47 -8.39
N PRO A 242 -14.46 20.93 -8.02
CA PRO A 242 -14.67 21.58 -6.73
C PRO A 242 -14.50 20.58 -5.58
N THR A 243 -14.38 21.09 -4.37
CA THR A 243 -14.55 20.31 -3.15
C THR A 243 -16.03 19.99 -2.93
N ILE A 244 -16.30 18.93 -2.19
CA ILE A 244 -17.67 18.61 -1.76
C ILE A 244 -18.21 19.72 -0.84
N ALA A 245 -17.36 20.30 0.00
CA ALA A 245 -17.72 21.38 0.92
C ALA A 245 -18.21 22.65 0.16
N GLU A 246 -17.60 22.99 -0.99
CA GLU A 246 -18.08 24.07 -1.87
C GLU A 246 -19.52 23.88 -2.34
N SER A 247 -20.08 22.66 -2.25
CA SER A 247 -21.48 22.37 -2.64
C SER A 247 -22.50 22.59 -1.52
N GLY A 248 -22.09 23.15 -0.37
CA GLY A 248 -22.98 23.42 0.77
C GLY A 248 -23.17 22.24 1.71
N MET A 249 -22.17 21.36 1.77
CA MET A 249 -22.09 20.17 2.63
C MET A 249 -21.08 20.37 3.75
#